data_AF-A0A7U3UMU2-F1
#
_entry.id   AF-A0A7U3UMU2-F1
#
_cell.length_a   1.000
_cell.length_b   1.000
_cell.length_c   1.000
_cell.angle_alpha   90.00
_cell.angle_beta   90.00
_cell.angle_gamma   90.00
#
_symmetry.space_group_name_H-M   'P 1'
#
loop_
_entity.id
_entity.type
_entity.pdbx_description
1 polymer ?
#
loop_
_entity_poly.entity_id
_entity_poly.type
_entity_poly.pdbx_seq_one_letter_code
_entity_poly.pdbx_strand_id
1 'polypeptide(L)'
;MALVPTEPVNRTILLLDIESFTQRDNVEQVYLRRGLYDVAEEILAAAGVGPSQQYREDRGDGLIILLSGDISKAVLLKTLLWSTPDILRGYNRLAARSAQMRLRIVLASGEVGLDPRNGTVGGLVGHDLNQACRLLDAPVLRDALRQRPEEFVLCVSRSVYEGVVRHHYPGLPPEDFHNVTAAVKKDVLDAWLHGPVPHGAPRPEETSGRGAAAEPAATVEAPPPGGRSPGDGRAAPPRRRSGRTYVTAGLVVAALGAGAVIGACLAARGSHAPEAGGPASPQVSPVSPRRAVPASPGAPASPSPRGAVSSGSAPVAPSDAGVFYHEQFTDHSRWTDDGDREGASYTTASYLVYSGISSVRTYVIGYPAHVAQLYPKAPSDLGIEVWARHDADSDNGYGVVCHAHADKSGYYFTVWGDSASIEKKAPGKQGWTTLATVRHSPAIRQVGQNHFAVSCADAPDGRSVALAFSLNSTLLDTVTDRTGPLVTEGTVALAAGSDPSTRTPDNVEFSSLALKRP
;
A
#
# COMPACT_ATOMS: atom_id res chain seq x y z
N MET A 1 -2.06 -1.32 6.13
CA MET A 1 -0.60 -1.56 6.27
C MET A 1 -0.24 -1.43 7.76
N ALA A 2 0.68 -2.23 8.30
CA ALA A 2 1.08 -2.06 9.70
C ALA A 2 1.87 -0.74 9.81
N LEU A 3 1.31 0.27 10.47
CA LEU A 3 2.00 1.53 10.74
C LEU A 3 3.31 1.22 11.48
N VAL A 4 4.46 1.50 10.85
CA VAL A 4 5.76 1.46 11.53
C VAL A 4 5.90 2.79 12.26
N PRO A 5 5.97 2.80 13.60
CA PRO A 5 6.09 4.04 14.34
C PRO A 5 7.44 4.73 14.05
N THR A 6 7.50 6.02 14.35
CA THR A 6 8.76 6.78 14.30
C THR A 6 9.76 6.29 15.35
N GLU A 7 9.26 5.77 16.48
CA GLU A 7 10.06 5.08 17.48
C GLU A 7 10.30 3.61 17.07
N PRO A 8 11.49 3.04 17.36
CA PRO A 8 11.78 1.66 17.03
C PRO A 8 10.81 0.69 17.71
N VAL A 9 10.27 -0.25 16.92
CA VAL A 9 9.45 -1.35 17.43
C VAL A 9 9.96 -2.68 16.91
N ASN A 10 9.75 -3.72 17.73
CA ASN A 10 10.11 -5.07 17.35
C ASN A 10 9.25 -5.53 16.16
N ARG A 11 9.90 -5.89 15.06
CA ARG A 11 9.27 -6.44 13.86
C ARG A 11 9.92 -7.76 13.49
N THR A 12 9.14 -8.62 12.84
CA THR A 12 9.72 -9.71 12.05
C THR A 12 10.11 -9.13 10.69
N ILE A 13 11.35 -9.32 10.28
CA ILE A 13 11.93 -8.77 9.06
C ILE A 13 12.10 -9.92 8.07
N LEU A 14 11.35 -9.90 6.98
CA LEU A 14 11.46 -10.85 5.88
C LEU A 14 12.07 -10.14 4.68
N LEU A 15 13.21 -10.64 4.20
CA LEU A 15 13.88 -10.12 3.01
C LEU A 15 13.86 -11.17 1.91
N LEU A 16 13.58 -10.72 0.70
CA LEU A 16 13.55 -11.53 -0.51
C LEU A 16 14.41 -10.86 -1.58
N ASP A 17 15.17 -11.62 -2.35
CA ASP A 17 16.00 -11.10 -3.43
C ASP A 17 16.13 -12.13 -4.56
N ILE A 18 16.02 -11.67 -5.81
CA ILE A 18 16.12 -12.50 -7.01
C ILE A 18 17.59 -12.71 -7.42
N GLU A 19 17.96 -13.98 -7.64
CA GLU A 19 19.27 -14.34 -8.17
C GLU A 19 19.52 -13.77 -9.57
N SER A 20 20.69 -13.13 -9.73
CA SER A 20 21.20 -12.63 -11.03
C SER A 20 20.23 -11.68 -11.76
N PHE A 21 19.43 -10.91 -11.02
CA PHE A 21 18.47 -9.95 -11.58
C PHE A 21 19.11 -8.95 -12.55
N THR A 22 20.28 -8.42 -12.20
CA THR A 22 20.98 -7.41 -13.01
C THR A 22 21.51 -7.93 -14.35
N GLN A 23 21.55 -9.26 -14.57
CA GLN A 23 21.93 -9.87 -15.84
C GLN A 23 20.74 -9.98 -16.81
N ARG A 24 19.52 -9.70 -16.35
CA ARG A 24 18.29 -9.74 -17.12
C ARG A 24 18.08 -8.40 -17.83
N ASP A 25 17.42 -8.40 -18.98
CA ASP A 25 17.08 -7.16 -19.66
C ASP A 25 15.96 -6.39 -18.94
N ASN A 26 15.69 -5.14 -19.33
CA ASN A 26 14.71 -4.30 -18.64
C ASN A 26 13.29 -4.86 -18.68
N VAL A 27 12.91 -5.58 -19.73
CA VAL A 27 11.56 -6.17 -19.86
C VAL A 27 11.43 -7.35 -18.91
N GLU A 28 12.46 -8.20 -18.87
CA GLU A 28 12.57 -9.33 -17.95
C GLU A 28 12.59 -8.85 -16.49
N GLN A 29 13.35 -7.79 -16.17
CA GLN A 29 13.40 -7.20 -14.84
C GLN A 29 12.03 -6.70 -14.36
N VAL A 30 11.27 -6.03 -15.23
CA VAL A 30 9.90 -5.59 -14.89
C VAL A 30 8.98 -6.78 -14.62
N TYR A 31 9.07 -7.84 -15.43
CA TYR A 31 8.26 -9.03 -15.25
C TYR A 31 8.62 -9.80 -13.97
N LEU A 32 9.92 -9.98 -13.71
CA LEU A 32 10.43 -10.62 -12.51
C LEU A 32 10.06 -9.84 -11.25
N ARG A 33 10.14 -8.50 -11.29
CA ARG A 33 9.70 -7.64 -10.19
C ARG A 33 8.23 -7.88 -9.86
N ARG A 34 7.33 -7.91 -10.85
CA ARG A 34 5.91 -8.24 -10.63
C ARG A 34 5.73 -9.64 -10.05
N GLY A 35 6.41 -10.63 -10.64
CA GLY A 35 6.36 -12.00 -10.15
C GLY A 35 6.85 -12.16 -8.70
N LEU A 36 7.86 -11.38 -8.29
CA LEU A 36 8.34 -11.39 -6.90
C LEU A 36 7.28 -10.89 -5.93
N TYR A 37 6.52 -9.85 -6.32
CA TYR A 37 5.38 -9.37 -5.54
C TYR A 37 4.30 -10.44 -5.40
N ASP A 38 3.93 -11.10 -6.50
CA ASP A 38 2.91 -12.16 -6.49
C ASP A 38 3.35 -13.35 -5.61
N VAL A 39 4.60 -13.80 -5.74
CA VAL A 39 5.17 -14.87 -4.92
C VAL A 39 5.23 -14.46 -3.44
N ALA A 40 5.63 -13.24 -3.13
CA ALA A 40 5.66 -12.75 -1.75
C ALA A 40 4.26 -12.69 -1.14
N GLU A 41 3.26 -12.25 -1.91
CA GLU A 41 1.86 -12.23 -1.49
C GLU A 41 1.36 -13.64 -1.18
N GLU A 42 1.62 -14.61 -2.05
CA GLU A 42 1.18 -15.99 -1.86
C GLU A 42 1.83 -16.65 -0.63
N ILE A 43 3.13 -16.39 -0.40
CA ILE A 43 3.85 -16.85 0.80
C ILE A 43 3.21 -16.26 2.06
N LEU A 44 2.90 -14.97 2.07
CA LEU A 44 2.36 -14.29 3.24
C LEU A 44 0.90 -14.69 3.51
N ALA A 45 0.09 -14.84 2.46
CA ALA A 45 -1.27 -15.37 2.56
C ALA A 45 -1.27 -16.80 3.11
N ALA A 46 -0.36 -17.67 2.65
CA ALA A 46 -0.19 -19.03 3.17
C ALA A 46 0.25 -19.04 4.65
N ALA A 47 0.96 -18.01 5.10
CA ALA A 47 1.32 -17.81 6.50
C ALA A 47 0.20 -17.15 7.34
N GLY A 48 -0.95 -16.82 6.73
CA GLY A 48 -2.07 -16.15 7.39
C GLY A 48 -1.82 -14.68 7.70
N VAL A 49 -0.89 -14.03 7.00
CA VAL A 49 -0.56 -12.62 7.19
C VAL A 49 -1.52 -11.77 6.38
N GLY A 50 -2.30 -10.93 7.05
CA GLY A 50 -3.18 -9.96 6.39
C GLY A 50 -2.44 -8.72 5.86
N PRO A 51 -2.99 -7.98 4.88
CA PRO A 51 -2.41 -6.73 4.37
C PRO A 51 -2.17 -5.64 5.42
N SER A 52 -2.96 -5.61 6.49
CA SER A 52 -2.79 -4.67 7.61
C SER A 52 -1.66 -5.05 8.57
N GLN A 53 -1.13 -6.27 8.50
CA GLN A 53 -0.10 -6.78 9.40
C GLN A 53 1.31 -6.68 8.82
N GLN A 54 1.46 -6.01 7.68
CA GLN A 54 2.72 -5.91 6.96
C GLN A 54 2.98 -4.50 6.44
N TYR A 55 4.26 -4.20 6.25
CA TYR A 55 4.81 -3.04 5.57
C TYR A 55 5.84 -3.53 4.56
N ARG A 56 5.91 -2.93 3.36
CA ARG A 56 6.83 -3.35 2.28
C ARG A 56 7.62 -2.17 1.73
N GLU A 57 8.92 -2.38 1.47
CA GLU A 57 9.73 -1.52 0.59
C GLU A 57 10.18 -2.32 -0.63
N ASP A 58 9.96 -1.74 -1.81
CA ASP A 58 10.46 -2.23 -3.08
C ASP A 58 11.95 -1.89 -3.25
N ARG A 59 12.76 -2.86 -3.67
CA ARG A 59 14.19 -2.67 -3.96
C ARG A 59 14.56 -2.90 -5.42
N GLY A 60 13.57 -3.11 -6.28
CA GLY A 60 13.73 -3.46 -7.69
C GLY A 60 13.88 -4.96 -7.89
N ASP A 61 14.97 -5.52 -7.36
CA ASP A 61 15.31 -6.94 -7.42
C ASP A 61 14.92 -7.74 -6.17
N GLY A 62 14.43 -7.04 -5.15
CA GLY A 62 14.11 -7.60 -3.85
C GLY A 62 13.00 -6.85 -3.12
N LEU A 63 12.60 -7.43 -1.99
CA LEU A 63 11.61 -6.87 -1.08
C LEU A 63 12.14 -6.85 0.35
N ILE A 64 11.89 -5.75 1.04
CA ILE A 64 11.94 -5.68 2.49
C ILE A 64 10.52 -5.73 3.00
N ILE A 65 10.19 -6.70 3.84
CA ILE A 65 8.85 -6.87 4.40
C ILE A 65 8.96 -6.88 5.92
N LEU A 66 8.30 -5.93 6.57
CA LEU A 66 8.18 -5.89 8.03
C LEU A 66 6.81 -6.40 8.43
N LEU A 67 6.78 -7.42 9.27
CA LEU A 67 5.56 -8.01 9.79
C LEU A 67 5.34 -7.59 11.24
N SER A 68 4.08 -7.42 11.59
CA SER A 68 3.66 -7.10 12.94
C SER A 68 4.08 -8.18 13.95
N GLY A 69 4.27 -7.78 15.21
CA GLY A 69 4.84 -8.64 16.26
C GLY A 69 3.92 -9.81 16.67
N ASP A 70 2.64 -9.71 16.37
CA ASP A 70 1.61 -10.75 16.58
C ASP A 70 1.66 -11.88 15.53
N ILE A 71 2.41 -11.70 14.43
CA ILE A 71 2.62 -12.77 13.45
C ILE A 71 3.56 -13.84 14.02
N SER A 72 3.06 -15.08 14.08
CA SER A 72 3.84 -16.22 14.54
C SER A 72 4.99 -16.53 13.59
N LYS A 73 6.22 -16.27 14.05
CA LYS A 73 7.46 -16.64 13.34
C LYS A 73 7.54 -18.14 13.05
N ALA A 74 6.97 -18.99 13.92
CA ALA A 74 6.94 -20.43 13.70
C ALA A 74 6.03 -20.82 12.52
N VAL A 75 4.86 -20.18 12.37
CA VAL A 75 3.98 -20.38 11.22
C VAL A 75 4.64 -19.88 9.94
N LEU A 76 5.26 -18.70 9.99
CA LEU A 76 5.98 -18.14 8.86
C LEU A 76 7.15 -19.02 8.42
N LEU A 77 7.99 -19.48 9.34
CA LEU A 77 9.10 -20.40 9.03
C LEU A 77 8.59 -21.68 8.38
N LYS A 78 7.52 -22.31 8.90
CA LYS A 78 6.95 -23.50 8.26
C LYS A 78 6.47 -23.22 6.84
N THR A 79 5.86 -22.05 6.62
CA THR A 79 5.40 -21.65 5.29
C THR A 79 6.59 -21.43 4.34
N LEU A 80 7.68 -20.83 4.84
CA LEU A 80 8.92 -20.66 4.09
C LEU A 80 9.58 -22.00 3.74
N LEU A 81 9.52 -22.99 4.63
CA LEU A 81 10.13 -24.30 4.39
C LEU A 81 9.27 -25.19 3.48
N TRP A 82 7.96 -25.22 3.70
CA TRP A 82 7.10 -26.26 3.14
C TRP A 82 6.17 -25.77 2.03
N SER A 83 5.74 -24.51 2.04
CA SER A 83 4.82 -23.96 1.02
C SER A 83 5.56 -23.22 -0.09
N THR A 84 6.60 -22.45 0.26
CA THR A 84 7.40 -21.66 -0.69
C THR A 84 8.00 -22.48 -1.85
N PRO A 85 8.50 -23.71 -1.66
CA PRO A 85 8.98 -24.52 -2.79
C PRO A 85 7.90 -24.77 -3.86
N ASP A 86 6.65 -24.99 -3.44
CA ASP A 86 5.55 -25.27 -4.37
C ASP A 86 5.04 -24.00 -5.05
N ILE A 87 5.02 -22.88 -4.33
CA ILE A 87 4.71 -21.55 -4.86
C ILE A 87 5.70 -21.17 -5.96
N LEU A 88 7.01 -21.26 -5.68
CA LEU A 88 8.06 -20.95 -6.66
C LEU A 88 8.00 -21.88 -7.87
N ARG A 89 7.81 -23.19 -7.65
CA ARG A 89 7.68 -24.15 -8.75
C ARG A 89 6.45 -23.88 -9.59
N GLY A 90 5.34 -23.47 -8.96
CA GLY A 90 4.10 -23.05 -9.61
C GLY A 90 4.33 -21.88 -10.55
N TYR A 91 4.97 -20.82 -10.06
CA TYR A 91 5.37 -19.65 -10.84
C TYR A 91 6.31 -20.05 -11.99
N ASN A 92 7.42 -20.72 -11.68
CA ASN A 92 8.48 -21.05 -12.65
C ASN A 92 8.00 -22.00 -13.75
N ARG A 93 7.02 -22.86 -13.48
CA ARG A 93 6.41 -23.75 -14.49
C ARG A 93 5.66 -22.97 -15.57
N LEU A 94 5.08 -21.83 -15.23
CA LEU A 94 4.31 -20.99 -16.15
C LEU A 94 5.16 -19.88 -16.77
N ALA A 95 6.26 -19.50 -16.12
CA ALA A 95 7.19 -18.50 -16.60
C ALA A 95 8.02 -19.02 -17.80
N ALA A 96 8.33 -18.10 -18.73
CA ALA A 96 9.38 -18.35 -19.71
C ALA A 96 10.72 -18.58 -19.00
N ARG A 97 11.65 -19.32 -19.63
CA ARG A 97 12.96 -19.65 -19.01
C ARG A 97 13.71 -18.40 -18.51
N SER A 98 13.65 -17.30 -19.26
CA SER A 98 14.31 -16.04 -18.89
C SER A 98 13.55 -15.20 -17.87
N ALA A 99 12.35 -15.64 -17.49
CA ALA A 99 11.52 -15.07 -16.43
C ALA A 99 11.37 -16.02 -15.23
N GLN A 100 12.07 -17.16 -15.21
CA GLN A 100 12.16 -18.00 -14.02
C GLN A 100 13.01 -17.30 -12.95
N MET A 101 12.57 -17.43 -11.70
CA MET A 101 13.21 -16.81 -10.55
C MET A 101 13.71 -17.84 -9.56
N ARG A 102 14.80 -17.48 -8.89
CA ARG A 102 15.34 -18.19 -7.73
C ARG A 102 15.60 -17.16 -6.64
N LEU A 103 15.28 -17.48 -5.39
CA LEU A 103 15.24 -16.50 -4.30
C LEU A 103 16.29 -16.74 -3.22
N ARG A 104 16.90 -15.66 -2.77
CA ARG A 104 17.56 -15.61 -1.45
C ARG A 104 16.57 -15.05 -0.46
N ILE A 105 16.37 -15.75 0.65
CA ILE A 105 15.41 -15.37 1.69
C ILE A 105 16.14 -15.24 3.03
N VAL A 106 15.93 -14.11 3.71
CA VAL A 106 16.37 -13.91 5.09
C VAL A 106 15.16 -13.64 5.98
N LEU A 107 15.08 -14.35 7.10
CA LEU A 107 14.13 -14.05 8.17
C LEU A 107 14.87 -13.61 9.44
N ALA A 108 14.60 -12.39 9.89
CA ALA A 108 15.17 -11.81 11.10
C ALA A 108 14.10 -11.26 12.02
N SER A 109 14.49 -10.86 13.23
CA SER A 109 13.65 -10.15 14.20
C SER A 109 14.48 -9.13 14.93
N GLY A 110 13.94 -7.92 15.10
CA GLY A 110 14.63 -6.84 15.78
C GLY A 110 13.89 -5.52 15.73
N GLU A 111 14.53 -4.48 16.25
CA GLU A 111 13.96 -3.14 16.37
C GLU A 111 14.12 -2.35 15.08
N VAL A 112 12.99 -1.85 14.54
CA VAL A 112 12.96 -1.04 13.33
C VAL A 112 12.06 0.18 13.56
N GLY A 113 12.57 1.36 13.22
CA GLY A 113 11.81 2.61 13.19
C GLY A 113 11.65 3.13 11.77
N LEU A 114 10.78 4.13 11.61
CA LEU A 114 10.54 4.82 10.33
C LEU A 114 10.89 6.31 10.46
N ASP A 115 11.83 6.79 9.65
CA ASP A 115 12.18 8.21 9.48
C ASP A 115 11.92 8.64 8.03
N PRO A 116 10.65 8.88 7.66
CA PRO A 116 10.29 9.20 6.28
C PRO A 116 10.68 10.64 5.96
N ARG A 117 11.24 10.87 4.77
CA ARG A 117 11.50 12.22 4.25
C ARG A 117 10.55 12.55 3.11
N ASN A 118 10.03 13.78 3.12
CA ASN A 118 9.17 14.29 2.07
C ASN A 118 9.85 14.13 0.70
N GLY A 119 9.12 13.53 -0.25
CA GLY A 119 9.61 13.27 -1.61
C GLY A 119 10.51 12.03 -1.75
N THR A 120 10.63 11.20 -0.71
CA THR A 120 11.34 9.89 -0.79
C THR A 120 10.43 8.76 -0.34
N VAL A 121 10.53 7.60 -1.00
CA VAL A 121 9.87 6.37 -0.59
C VAL A 121 10.78 5.64 0.40
N GLY A 122 10.17 5.05 1.43
CA GLY A 122 10.87 4.28 2.46
C GLY A 122 11.24 5.12 3.68
N GLY A 123 12.39 4.82 4.25
CA GLY A 123 12.89 5.49 5.47
C GLY A 123 13.01 4.56 6.66
N LEU A 124 13.05 3.24 6.43
CA LEU A 124 13.35 2.30 7.50
C LEU A 124 14.75 2.49 8.06
N VAL A 125 14.83 2.56 9.40
CA VAL A 125 16.09 2.69 10.13
C VAL A 125 16.12 1.66 11.25
N GLY A 126 17.23 0.91 11.34
CA GLY A 126 17.41 -0.05 12.42
C GLY A 126 18.72 -0.81 12.30
N HIS A 127 19.37 -1.12 13.43
CA HIS A 127 20.58 -1.94 13.44
C HIS A 127 20.28 -3.35 12.93
N ASP A 128 19.22 -3.97 13.42
CA ASP A 128 18.83 -5.35 13.09
C ASP A 128 18.41 -5.48 11.62
N LEU A 129 17.71 -4.47 11.07
CA LEU A 129 17.41 -4.39 9.64
C LEU A 129 18.68 -4.34 8.80
N ASN A 130 19.64 -3.48 9.18
CA ASN A 130 20.91 -3.39 8.49
C ASN A 130 21.70 -4.71 8.53
N GLN A 131 21.67 -5.44 9.66
CA GLN A 131 22.28 -6.76 9.77
C GLN A 131 21.56 -7.79 8.87
N ALA A 132 20.23 -7.77 8.82
CA ALA A 132 19.46 -8.66 7.94
C ALA A 132 19.78 -8.42 6.45
N CYS A 133 19.84 -7.15 6.01
CA CYS A 133 20.23 -6.80 4.65
C CYS A 133 21.66 -7.26 4.32
N ARG A 134 22.59 -7.06 5.25
CA ARG A 134 23.98 -7.55 5.14
C ARG A 134 24.06 -9.07 5.03
N LEU A 135 23.22 -9.79 5.76
CA LEU A 135 23.13 -11.24 5.69
C LEU A 135 22.61 -11.71 4.34
N LEU A 136 21.57 -11.06 3.79
CA LEU A 136 21.02 -11.36 2.46
C LEU A 136 22.07 -11.23 1.35
N ASP A 137 22.96 -10.25 1.50
CA ASP A 137 24.08 -9.97 0.59
C ASP A 137 25.34 -10.80 0.83
N ALA A 138 25.35 -11.65 1.86
CA ALA A 138 26.53 -12.41 2.23
C ALA A 138 26.90 -13.44 1.14
N PRO A 139 28.21 -13.64 0.84
CA PRO A 139 28.65 -14.64 -0.11
C PRO A 139 28.12 -16.05 0.18
N VAL A 140 28.02 -16.43 1.46
CA VAL A 140 27.52 -17.74 1.88
C VAL A 140 26.10 -18.02 1.37
N LEU A 141 25.20 -17.04 1.33
CA LEU A 141 23.85 -17.23 0.77
C LEU A 141 23.86 -17.32 -0.75
N ARG A 142 24.68 -16.50 -1.40
CA ARG A 142 24.84 -16.52 -2.87
C ARG A 142 25.40 -17.86 -3.35
N ASP A 143 26.42 -18.36 -2.65
CA ASP A 143 27.06 -19.64 -2.98
C ASP A 143 26.15 -20.82 -2.63
N ALA A 144 25.41 -20.74 -1.52
CA ALA A 144 24.41 -21.75 -1.16
C ALA A 144 23.35 -21.90 -2.25
N LEU A 145 22.81 -20.79 -2.77
CA LEU A 145 21.82 -20.83 -3.84
C LEU A 145 22.45 -21.36 -5.14
N ARG A 146 23.65 -20.91 -5.50
CA ARG A 146 24.33 -21.36 -6.72
C ARG A 146 24.59 -22.88 -6.73
N GLN A 147 24.92 -23.47 -5.58
CA GLN A 147 25.29 -24.89 -5.48
C GLN A 147 24.09 -25.84 -5.35
N ARG A 148 22.87 -25.29 -5.28
CA ARG A 148 21.65 -26.06 -4.99
C ARG A 148 20.74 -26.17 -6.22
N PRO A 149 20.08 -27.32 -6.42
CA PRO A 149 19.04 -27.45 -7.45
C PRO A 149 17.74 -26.72 -7.07
N GLU A 150 17.52 -26.42 -5.78
CA GLU A 150 16.32 -25.75 -5.31
C GLU A 150 16.22 -24.30 -5.81
N GLU A 151 14.99 -23.80 -5.86
CA GLU A 151 14.66 -22.46 -6.34
C GLU A 151 14.83 -21.38 -5.26
N PHE A 152 15.23 -21.75 -4.03
CA PHE A 152 15.52 -20.76 -2.99
C PHE A 152 16.52 -21.25 -1.94
N VAL A 153 17.04 -20.29 -1.16
CA VAL A 153 17.71 -20.53 0.11
C VAL A 153 17.08 -19.70 1.22
N LEU A 154 17.04 -20.26 2.43
CA LEU A 154 16.57 -19.56 3.63
C LEU A 154 17.70 -19.46 4.65
N CYS A 155 17.93 -18.25 5.13
CA CYS A 155 18.77 -18.00 6.29
C CYS A 155 18.00 -17.26 7.38
N VAL A 156 18.27 -17.58 8.64
CA VAL A 156 17.61 -16.94 9.78
C VAL A 156 18.62 -16.26 10.68
N SER A 157 18.23 -15.12 11.25
CA SER A 157 19.06 -14.43 12.24
C SER A 157 19.22 -15.27 13.52
N ARG A 158 20.24 -14.94 14.31
CA ARG A 158 20.42 -15.49 15.65
C ARG A 158 19.17 -15.38 16.52
N SER A 159 18.52 -14.22 16.55
CA SER A 159 17.31 -14.00 17.34
C SER A 159 16.16 -14.92 16.94
N VAL A 160 15.98 -15.20 15.65
CA VAL A 160 14.96 -16.14 15.15
C VAL A 160 15.34 -17.59 15.47
N TYR A 161 16.61 -17.96 15.30
CA TYR A 161 17.06 -19.31 15.61
C TYR A 161 16.92 -19.63 17.11
N GLU A 162 17.47 -18.75 17.97
CA GLU A 162 17.43 -18.92 19.43
C GLU A 162 16.01 -18.77 19.99
N GLY A 163 15.17 -17.92 19.40
CA GLY A 163 13.81 -17.70 19.90
C GLY A 163 12.79 -18.74 19.42
N VAL A 164 13.04 -19.40 18.28
CA VAL A 164 12.02 -20.24 17.61
C VAL A 164 12.58 -21.58 17.16
N VAL A 165 13.59 -21.59 16.27
CA VAL A 165 14.03 -22.81 15.58
C VAL A 165 14.59 -23.86 16.54
N ARG A 166 15.46 -23.45 17.48
CA ARG A 166 16.10 -24.39 18.42
C ARG A 166 15.13 -25.12 19.35
N HIS A 167 13.87 -24.69 19.40
CA HIS A 167 12.85 -25.22 20.31
C HIS A 167 12.02 -26.37 19.71
N HIS A 168 12.36 -26.87 18.52
CA HIS A 168 11.80 -28.11 17.93
C HIS A 168 10.27 -28.07 17.78
N TYR A 169 9.70 -26.91 17.43
CA TYR A 169 8.27 -26.83 17.11
C TYR A 169 7.93 -27.78 15.93
N PRO A 170 6.75 -28.42 15.92
CA PRO A 170 6.38 -29.37 14.86
C PRO A 170 6.54 -28.79 13.45
N GLY A 171 7.31 -29.46 12.60
CA GLY A 171 7.62 -29.01 11.24
C GLY A 171 8.77 -28.01 11.13
N LEU A 172 9.53 -27.78 12.21
CA LEU A 172 10.75 -26.97 12.22
C LEU A 172 11.92 -27.77 12.84
N PRO A 173 12.57 -28.66 12.08
CA PRO A 173 13.73 -29.43 12.53
C PRO A 173 14.97 -28.53 12.66
N PRO A 174 15.48 -28.23 13.86
CA PRO A 174 16.69 -27.41 14.02
C PRO A 174 17.97 -28.06 13.47
N GLU A 175 17.99 -29.39 13.33
CA GLU A 175 19.10 -30.14 12.73
C GLU A 175 19.36 -29.76 11.26
N ASP A 176 18.33 -29.26 10.56
CA ASP A 176 18.43 -28.78 9.18
C ASP A 176 18.93 -27.34 9.10
N PHE A 177 19.15 -26.67 10.24
CA PHE A 177 19.67 -25.32 10.31
C PHE A 177 21.12 -25.33 10.80
N HIS A 178 22.04 -25.01 9.91
CA HIS A 178 23.46 -25.01 10.23
C HIS A 178 23.95 -23.59 10.48
N ASN A 179 24.67 -23.40 11.58
CA ASN A 179 25.27 -22.11 11.87
C ASN A 179 26.34 -21.77 10.81
N VAL A 180 26.23 -20.56 10.27
CA VAL A 180 27.13 -20.00 9.27
C VAL A 180 27.58 -18.62 9.72
N THR A 181 28.83 -18.33 9.43
CA THR A 181 29.44 -17.05 9.76
C THR A 181 29.54 -16.20 8.49
N ALA A 182 28.75 -15.12 8.43
CA ALA A 182 28.80 -14.19 7.31
C ALA A 182 29.81 -13.08 7.61
N ALA A 183 30.97 -13.13 6.94
CA ALA A 183 31.93 -12.03 6.99
C ALA A 183 31.37 -10.84 6.19
N VAL A 184 30.97 -9.77 6.87
CA VAL A 184 30.40 -8.59 6.23
C VAL A 184 31.14 -7.34 6.64
N LYS A 185 32.00 -6.81 5.75
CA LYS A 185 32.85 -5.64 5.98
C LYS A 185 33.64 -5.72 7.30
N LYS A 186 33.22 -4.97 8.34
CA LYS A 186 33.89 -4.84 9.65
C LYS A 186 33.28 -5.73 10.74
N ASP A 187 32.25 -6.52 10.41
CA ASP A 187 31.52 -7.37 11.35
C ASP A 187 31.47 -8.82 10.88
N VAL A 188 31.28 -9.68 11.87
CA VAL A 188 30.97 -11.09 11.69
C VAL A 188 29.54 -11.30 12.17
N LEU A 189 28.65 -11.73 11.27
CA LEU A 189 27.25 -12.02 11.60
C LEU A 189 27.05 -13.53 11.74
N ASP A 190 26.55 -13.95 12.91
CA ASP A 190 26.11 -15.32 13.13
C ASP A 190 24.68 -15.49 12.63
N ALA A 191 24.48 -16.48 11.77
CA ALA A 191 23.19 -16.82 11.21
C ALA A 191 23.06 -18.33 11.00
N TRP A 192 21.86 -18.80 10.68
CA TRP A 192 21.59 -20.22 10.44
C TRP A 192 21.03 -20.41 9.05
N LEU A 193 21.73 -21.18 8.23
CA LEU A 193 21.31 -21.54 6.88
C LEU A 193 20.51 -22.85 6.95
N HIS A 194 19.32 -22.85 6.34
CA HIS A 194 18.54 -24.08 6.18
C HIS A 194 19.11 -24.94 5.03
N GLY A 195 19.33 -26.23 5.28
CA GLY A 195 19.87 -27.21 4.33
C GLY A 195 21.40 -27.13 4.15
N PRO A 196 21.98 -27.84 3.17
CA PRO A 196 23.43 -28.03 3.03
C PRO A 196 24.26 -26.72 2.99
N VAL A 197 25.31 -26.63 3.82
CA VAL A 197 26.24 -25.50 3.81
C VAL A 197 27.14 -25.59 2.56
N PRO A 198 27.31 -24.50 1.78
CA PRO A 198 28.19 -24.51 0.62
C PRO A 198 29.64 -24.78 1.01
N HIS A 199 30.36 -25.47 0.13
CA HIS A 199 31.73 -25.91 0.39
C HIS A 199 32.68 -24.71 0.53
N GLY A 200 33.46 -24.65 1.60
CA GLY A 200 34.41 -23.55 1.89
C GLY A 200 33.82 -22.37 2.68
N ALA A 201 32.57 -22.44 3.15
CA ALA A 201 32.05 -21.46 4.10
C ALA A 201 32.78 -21.58 5.46
N PRO A 202 33.20 -20.46 6.09
CA PRO A 202 33.80 -20.50 7.42
C PRO A 202 32.82 -21.08 8.44
N ARG A 203 33.19 -22.17 9.09
CA ARG A 203 32.46 -22.70 10.25
C ARG A 203 32.96 -21.96 11.50
N PRO A 204 32.09 -21.57 12.46
CA PRO A 204 32.50 -20.83 13.64
C PRO A 204 33.65 -21.46 14.42
N GLU A 205 33.73 -22.80 14.40
CA GLU A 205 34.72 -23.58 15.14
C GLU A 205 36.16 -23.46 14.59
N GLU A 206 36.35 -23.02 13.34
CA GLU A 206 37.70 -22.90 12.75
C GLU A 206 38.38 -21.55 13.04
N THR A 207 37.64 -20.55 13.54
CA THR A 207 38.21 -19.22 13.83
C THR A 207 38.76 -19.09 15.26
N SER A 208 38.52 -20.08 16.13
CA SER A 208 39.01 -20.08 17.53
C SER A 208 40.41 -20.69 17.69
N GLY A 209 41.04 -21.14 16.60
CA GLY A 209 42.22 -22.01 16.64
C GLY A 209 43.52 -21.45 16.04
N ARG A 210 43.73 -20.13 15.95
CA ARG A 210 45.07 -19.60 15.58
C ARG A 210 45.34 -18.17 16.05
N GLY A 211 45.36 -17.99 17.37
CA GLY A 211 46.04 -16.88 18.04
C GLY A 211 47.12 -17.44 18.95
N ALA A 212 48.30 -17.72 18.39
CA ALA A 212 49.45 -18.16 19.16
C ALA A 212 49.93 -17.01 20.09
N ALA A 213 50.22 -17.42 21.32
CA ALA A 213 50.81 -16.69 22.44
C ALA A 213 51.73 -15.50 22.08
N ALA A 214 51.47 -14.37 22.72
CA ALA A 214 52.51 -13.47 23.22
C ALA A 214 52.15 -13.10 24.66
N GLU A 215 52.92 -13.63 25.61
CA GLU A 215 52.84 -13.34 27.05
C GLU A 215 53.67 -12.08 27.43
N PRO A 216 53.53 -11.54 28.67
CA PRO A 216 53.49 -10.10 28.95
C PRO A 216 54.68 -9.54 29.73
N ALA A 217 54.81 -8.20 29.76
CA ALA A 217 55.52 -7.38 30.77
C ALA A 217 55.19 -5.90 30.50
N ALA A 218 55.04 -4.95 31.43
CA ALA A 218 55.01 -4.89 32.88
C ALA A 218 54.39 -3.52 33.28
N THR A 219 53.85 -3.44 34.49
CA THR A 219 53.38 -2.25 35.23
C THR A 219 54.46 -1.18 35.44
N VAL A 220 54.10 0.12 35.45
CA VAL A 220 54.51 1.15 36.46
C VAL A 220 53.59 2.39 36.36
N GLU A 221 53.13 2.88 37.52
CA GLU A 221 52.35 4.11 37.76
C GLU A 221 53.26 5.30 38.19
N ALA A 222 52.79 6.54 38.03
CA ALA A 222 53.54 7.82 37.97
C ALA A 222 54.08 8.43 39.30
N PRO A 223 54.89 9.52 39.22
CA PRO A 223 54.57 10.76 39.96
C PRO A 223 54.85 12.11 39.21
N PRO A 224 54.47 13.30 39.77
CA PRO A 224 54.24 14.58 39.05
C PRO A 224 55.28 15.71 39.39
N PRO A 225 54.95 17.03 39.39
CA PRO A 225 55.09 18.00 38.28
C PRO A 225 56.07 19.18 38.55
N GLY A 226 56.40 20.00 37.54
CA GLY A 226 56.76 21.42 37.72
C GLY A 226 58.07 21.93 37.09
N GLY A 227 58.07 23.21 36.66
CA GLY A 227 59.29 24.01 36.41
C GLY A 227 59.26 24.91 35.16
N ARG A 228 59.40 26.22 35.34
CA ARG A 228 59.25 27.30 34.33
C ARG A 228 60.59 27.79 33.72
N SER A 229 60.51 28.26 32.46
CA SER A 229 61.18 29.43 31.82
C SER A 229 62.71 29.43 31.53
N PRO A 230 63.25 30.38 30.72
CA PRO A 230 62.81 30.96 29.42
C PRO A 230 63.98 31.13 28.39
N GLY A 231 63.69 31.51 27.12
CA GLY A 231 64.62 32.35 26.34
C GLY A 231 64.73 32.15 24.83
N ASP A 232 64.49 33.26 24.11
CA ASP A 232 65.08 33.74 22.84
C ASP A 232 64.65 33.23 21.46
N GLY A 233 64.29 34.20 20.59
CA GLY A 233 64.46 34.11 19.13
C GLY A 233 63.33 34.63 18.22
N ARG A 234 63.17 35.95 18.14
CA ARG A 234 62.60 36.81 17.05
C ARG A 234 61.96 36.19 15.77
N ALA A 235 60.72 36.67 15.50
CA ALA A 235 60.09 37.19 14.24
C ALA A 235 60.18 36.37 12.92
N ALA A 236 59.17 36.22 12.05
CA ALA A 236 58.03 37.07 11.61
C ALA A 236 56.95 36.22 10.83
N PRO A 237 55.83 36.77 10.27
CA PRO A 237 54.47 36.19 10.35
C PRO A 237 53.92 35.62 9.00
N PRO A 238 52.64 35.13 8.85
CA PRO A 238 51.43 35.98 8.87
C PRO A 238 50.18 35.42 9.60
N ARG A 239 49.25 36.38 9.75
CA ARG A 239 47.89 36.44 10.30
C ARG A 239 46.88 35.32 9.97
N ARG A 240 46.19 34.92 11.05
CA ARG A 240 44.72 34.84 11.29
C ARG A 240 43.82 34.09 10.31
N ARG A 241 43.24 32.98 10.82
CA ARG A 241 41.80 32.89 11.12
C ARG A 241 41.55 31.81 12.20
N SER A 242 41.52 32.21 13.47
CA SER A 242 40.87 31.45 14.56
C SER A 242 39.35 31.66 14.40
N GLY A 243 38.51 30.62 14.57
CA GLY A 243 38.07 30.15 15.88
C GLY A 243 37.01 31.12 16.44
N ARG A 244 35.88 30.70 17.00
CA ARG A 244 35.63 29.49 17.78
C ARG A 244 34.15 29.51 18.23
N THR A 245 33.60 28.32 18.49
CA THR A 245 32.63 27.97 19.55
C THR A 245 31.23 28.60 19.62
N TYR A 246 30.25 27.69 19.53
CA TYR A 246 29.13 27.43 20.44
C TYR A 246 28.91 28.37 21.63
N VAL A 247 27.66 28.86 21.72
CA VAL A 247 27.01 29.24 22.97
C VAL A 247 25.60 28.62 22.96
N THR A 248 25.35 27.79 23.97
CA THR A 248 24.02 27.34 24.42
C THR A 248 23.25 28.49 25.06
N ALA A 249 22.01 28.69 24.62
CA ALA A 249 20.91 29.37 25.32
C ALA A 249 19.64 28.98 24.56
N GLY A 250 18.48 28.71 25.13
CA GLY A 250 17.96 28.86 26.48
C GLY A 250 16.45 28.63 26.32
N LEU A 251 15.89 27.84 27.24
CA LEU A 251 14.49 27.47 27.32
C LEU A 251 13.60 28.72 27.52
N VAL A 252 12.54 28.89 26.73
CA VAL A 252 11.37 29.71 27.10
C VAL A 252 10.11 28.93 26.79
N VAL A 253 9.44 28.52 27.87
CA VAL A 253 8.07 28.01 27.90
C VAL A 253 7.11 29.20 27.74
N ALA A 254 6.21 29.13 26.77
CA ALA A 254 5.04 29.99 26.70
C ALA A 254 3.79 29.11 26.62
N ALA A 255 2.99 29.18 27.68
CA ALA A 255 1.71 28.53 27.84
C ALA A 255 0.58 29.47 27.37
N LEU A 256 -0.34 28.92 26.57
CA LEU A 256 -1.73 29.36 26.34
C LEU A 256 -2.49 28.07 25.98
N GLY A 257 -3.56 27.61 26.61
CA GLY A 257 -4.50 28.24 27.53
C GLY A 257 -5.90 28.33 26.93
N ALA A 258 -6.59 27.19 26.71
CA ALA A 258 -8.05 27.00 26.57
C ALA A 258 -8.27 25.55 26.07
N GLY A 259 -9.15 24.68 26.57
CA GLY A 259 -10.30 24.78 27.45
C GLY A 259 -11.24 23.64 27.04
N ALA A 260 -11.05 22.43 27.59
CA ALA A 260 -11.92 21.29 27.30
C ALA A 260 -12.84 21.04 28.51
N VAL A 261 -14.14 21.24 28.27
CA VAL A 261 -15.23 20.94 29.18
C VAL A 261 -15.33 19.44 29.35
N ILE A 262 -15.22 18.99 30.60
CA ILE A 262 -15.49 17.63 31.05
C ILE A 262 -17.01 17.45 31.09
N GLY A 263 -17.52 16.52 30.28
CA GLY A 263 -18.90 16.03 30.35
C GLY A 263 -18.91 14.52 30.46
N ALA A 264 -18.65 14.02 31.66
CA ALA A 264 -18.87 12.62 32.02
C ALA A 264 -20.33 12.43 32.43
N CYS A 265 -21.03 11.47 31.80
CA CYS A 265 -22.21 10.84 32.39
C CYS A 265 -21.99 9.33 32.43
N LEU A 266 -21.85 8.84 33.65
CA LEU A 266 -21.85 7.43 34.04
C LEU A 266 -23.30 6.95 34.27
N ALA A 267 -23.50 5.67 33.91
CA ALA A 267 -24.38 4.68 34.53
C ALA A 267 -25.90 4.78 34.37
N ALA A 268 -26.49 3.68 33.88
CA ALA A 268 -27.31 2.81 34.74
C ALA A 268 -27.49 1.40 34.12
N ARG A 269 -27.17 0.38 34.92
CA ARG A 269 -27.65 -1.00 34.80
C ARG A 269 -29.05 -1.11 35.40
N GLY A 270 -29.86 -2.03 34.87
CA GLY A 270 -31.05 -2.61 35.51
C GLY A 270 -31.93 -3.24 34.43
N SER A 271 -32.01 -4.56 34.23
CA SER A 271 -32.50 -5.68 35.07
C SER A 271 -33.91 -6.15 34.63
N HIS A 272 -33.95 -7.43 34.21
CA HIS A 272 -35.04 -8.42 34.24
C HIS A 272 -36.40 -8.18 33.51
N ALA A 273 -36.60 -9.04 32.48
CA ALA A 273 -37.75 -9.93 32.13
C ALA A 273 -39.02 -9.91 33.04
N PRO A 274 -40.25 -10.26 32.54
CA PRO A 274 -40.53 -11.58 31.93
C PRO A 274 -41.63 -11.71 30.84
N GLU A 275 -41.64 -12.91 30.22
CA GLU A 275 -42.78 -13.73 29.68
C GLU A 275 -43.69 -13.16 28.58
N ALA A 276 -44.30 -13.91 27.64
CA ALA A 276 -44.30 -15.33 27.24
C ALA A 276 -45.08 -15.42 25.90
N GLY A 277 -44.86 -16.49 25.11
CA GLY A 277 -45.86 -16.94 24.13
C GLY A 277 -45.37 -17.14 22.68
N GLY A 278 -44.83 -18.34 22.39
CA GLY A 278 -45.00 -18.95 21.06
C GLY A 278 -46.42 -19.52 20.90
N PRO A 279 -46.76 -20.27 19.82
CA PRO A 279 -45.83 -21.11 19.05
C PRO A 279 -46.07 -21.20 17.52
N ALA A 280 -45.16 -21.97 16.89
CA ALA A 280 -45.37 -22.96 15.83
C ALA A 280 -45.33 -22.54 14.34
N SER A 281 -44.26 -23.04 13.70
CA SER A 281 -44.09 -23.35 12.27
C SER A 281 -45.17 -24.32 11.74
N PRO A 282 -45.19 -24.54 10.42
CA PRO A 282 -44.71 -25.85 9.96
C PRO A 282 -43.82 -25.81 8.70
N GLN A 283 -42.88 -26.76 8.68
CA GLN A 283 -42.12 -27.20 7.51
C GLN A 283 -43.01 -27.95 6.52
N VAL A 284 -42.78 -27.78 5.20
CA VAL A 284 -42.90 -28.88 4.22
C VAL A 284 -41.93 -28.65 3.03
N SER A 285 -41.09 -29.64 2.79
CA SER A 285 -40.56 -30.08 1.49
C SER A 285 -40.56 -31.62 1.58
N PRO A 286 -40.76 -32.40 0.50
CA PRO A 286 -39.85 -32.44 -0.66
C PRO A 286 -40.52 -32.80 -2.00
N VAL A 287 -39.73 -32.90 -3.08
CA VAL A 287 -39.65 -34.03 -4.05
C VAL A 287 -39.07 -33.57 -5.40
N SER A 288 -38.00 -34.23 -5.83
CA SER A 288 -37.49 -34.26 -7.21
C SER A 288 -38.13 -35.41 -8.01
N PRO A 289 -37.99 -35.42 -9.35
CA PRO A 289 -37.37 -36.60 -9.96
C PRO A 289 -36.37 -36.31 -11.08
N ARG A 290 -35.59 -37.35 -11.37
CA ARG A 290 -34.45 -37.47 -12.29
C ARG A 290 -34.85 -37.64 -13.78
N ARG A 291 -34.03 -37.01 -14.65
CA ARG A 291 -33.27 -37.55 -15.83
C ARG A 291 -34.01 -38.13 -17.05
N ALA A 292 -33.72 -37.59 -18.25
CA ALA A 292 -33.26 -38.33 -19.44
C ALA A 292 -32.85 -37.41 -20.62
N VAL A 293 -31.78 -37.81 -21.32
CA VAL A 293 -31.24 -37.32 -22.62
C VAL A 293 -31.37 -38.50 -23.59
N PRO A 294 -31.71 -38.32 -24.90
CA PRO A 294 -30.73 -38.42 -26.01
C PRO A 294 -31.04 -37.48 -27.22
N ALA A 295 -30.04 -36.80 -27.81
CA ALA A 295 -29.17 -37.16 -28.95
C ALA A 295 -29.60 -36.52 -30.30
N SER A 296 -28.66 -35.81 -30.94
CA SER A 296 -28.71 -35.27 -32.32
C SER A 296 -28.63 -36.38 -33.39
N PRO A 297 -28.91 -36.07 -34.68
CA PRO A 297 -27.80 -35.70 -35.58
C PRO A 297 -28.15 -34.72 -36.73
N GLY A 298 -27.11 -34.11 -37.33
CA GLY A 298 -27.09 -33.77 -38.76
C GLY A 298 -26.79 -32.30 -39.13
N ALA A 299 -25.56 -32.03 -39.57
CA ALA A 299 -25.21 -30.86 -40.38
C ALA A 299 -25.74 -31.03 -41.84
N PRO A 300 -25.85 -29.95 -42.64
CA PRO A 300 -24.72 -29.67 -43.55
C PRO A 300 -24.45 -28.18 -43.91
N ALA A 301 -23.19 -27.97 -44.28
CA ALA A 301 -22.58 -27.10 -45.32
C ALA A 301 -23.10 -25.67 -45.63
N SER A 302 -22.12 -24.76 -45.71
CA SER A 302 -22.17 -23.38 -46.22
C SER A 302 -22.70 -23.24 -47.65
N PRO A 303 -23.21 -22.03 -48.00
CA PRO A 303 -22.44 -21.20 -48.92
C PRO A 303 -22.50 -19.68 -48.64
N SER A 304 -21.43 -18.97 -49.01
CA SER A 304 -21.44 -17.55 -49.41
C SER A 304 -21.37 -17.51 -50.97
N PRO A 305 -21.65 -16.41 -51.71
CA PRO A 305 -21.70 -15.00 -51.29
C PRO A 305 -22.78 -14.11 -51.97
N ARG A 306 -22.77 -12.80 -51.61
CA ARG A 306 -23.34 -11.59 -52.25
C ARG A 306 -24.68 -11.07 -51.73
N GLY A 307 -24.68 -9.77 -51.39
CA GLY A 307 -25.88 -8.94 -51.26
C GLY A 307 -25.74 -7.86 -50.20
N ALA A 308 -25.32 -6.66 -50.61
CA ALA A 308 -25.15 -5.50 -49.76
C ALA A 308 -26.47 -5.00 -49.15
N VAL A 309 -26.45 -4.66 -47.85
CA VAL A 309 -27.32 -3.64 -47.27
C VAL A 309 -26.46 -2.81 -46.31
N SER A 310 -26.29 -1.54 -46.67
CA SER A 310 -25.72 -0.48 -45.83
C SER A 310 -26.78 0.00 -44.84
N SER A 311 -26.49 0.00 -43.54
CA SER A 311 -26.75 1.10 -42.59
C SER A 311 -26.79 0.58 -41.15
N GLY A 312 -25.95 1.14 -40.28
CA GLY A 312 -25.97 0.87 -38.85
C GLY A 312 -24.60 1.13 -38.25
N SER A 313 -24.30 2.42 -38.05
CA SER A 313 -23.07 2.91 -37.43
C SER A 313 -22.67 2.07 -36.22
N ALA A 314 -21.44 1.57 -36.24
CA ALA A 314 -20.77 1.11 -35.04
C ALA A 314 -20.84 2.20 -33.96
N PRO A 315 -20.86 1.85 -32.65
CA PRO A 315 -20.74 2.86 -31.61
C PRO A 315 -19.46 3.65 -31.88
N VAL A 316 -19.63 4.93 -32.18
CA VAL A 316 -18.51 5.86 -32.27
C VAL A 316 -17.86 5.85 -30.90
N ALA A 317 -16.62 5.36 -30.83
CA ALA A 317 -15.80 5.51 -29.63
C ALA A 317 -15.84 6.99 -29.21
N PRO A 318 -16.07 7.32 -27.93
CA PRO A 318 -15.97 8.71 -27.49
C PRO A 318 -14.61 9.24 -27.94
N SER A 319 -14.58 10.37 -28.63
CA SER A 319 -13.36 10.89 -29.24
C SER A 319 -12.27 11.08 -28.19
N ASP A 320 -11.09 10.48 -28.39
CA ASP A 320 -9.87 10.71 -27.59
C ASP A 320 -9.31 12.15 -27.72
N ALA A 321 -10.02 13.04 -28.43
CA ALA A 321 -9.65 14.43 -28.53
C ALA A 321 -9.73 15.09 -27.14
N GLY A 322 -8.61 15.63 -26.67
CA GLY A 322 -8.56 16.45 -25.45
C GLY A 322 -8.24 15.70 -24.16
N VAL A 323 -8.06 14.37 -24.16
CA VAL A 323 -7.60 13.62 -22.97
C VAL A 323 -6.15 14.00 -22.66
N PHE A 324 -5.89 14.52 -21.45
CA PHE A 324 -4.54 14.91 -21.02
C PHE A 324 -4.04 14.11 -19.82
N TYR A 325 -4.92 13.36 -19.14
CA TYR A 325 -4.53 12.41 -18.11
C TYR A 325 -5.47 11.20 -18.13
N HIS A 326 -4.88 10.04 -17.91
CA HIS A 326 -5.58 8.78 -17.81
C HIS A 326 -5.05 7.99 -16.62
N GLU A 327 -5.95 7.41 -15.84
CA GLU A 327 -5.62 6.56 -14.69
C GLU A 327 -6.36 5.22 -14.78
N GLN A 328 -5.58 4.14 -14.69
CA GLN A 328 -6.09 2.77 -14.63
C GLN A 328 -6.00 2.21 -13.20
N PHE A 329 -5.48 2.99 -12.26
CA PHE A 329 -5.27 2.65 -10.85
C PHE A 329 -4.37 1.43 -10.63
N THR A 330 -3.53 1.09 -11.63
CA THR A 330 -2.51 0.03 -11.52
C THR A 330 -1.21 0.52 -10.88
N ASP A 331 -1.03 1.84 -10.79
CA ASP A 331 0.09 2.49 -10.09
C ASP A 331 -0.43 3.04 -8.76
N HIS A 332 -0.17 2.31 -7.67
CA HIS A 332 -0.73 2.56 -6.35
C HIS A 332 -0.02 3.70 -5.59
N SER A 333 0.67 4.58 -6.32
CA SER A 333 1.45 5.68 -5.74
C SER A 333 0.95 7.07 -6.14
N ARG A 334 -0.04 7.16 -7.04
CA ARG A 334 -0.44 8.42 -7.69
C ARG A 334 -1.51 9.18 -6.92
N TRP A 335 -2.40 8.46 -6.28
CA TRP A 335 -3.55 8.95 -5.51
C TRP A 335 -3.32 8.69 -4.03
N THR A 336 -4.09 9.39 -3.20
CA THR A 336 -4.11 9.14 -1.76
C THR A 336 -4.42 7.68 -1.46
N ASP A 337 -3.69 7.09 -0.51
CA ASP A 337 -3.97 5.76 0.02
C ASP A 337 -4.02 5.86 1.54
N ASP A 338 -5.24 5.97 2.05
CA ASP A 338 -5.57 6.02 3.46
C ASP A 338 -5.65 4.61 4.08
N GLY A 339 -5.68 3.56 3.25
CA GLY A 339 -5.87 2.17 3.67
C GLY A 339 -7.30 1.64 3.50
N ASP A 340 -7.41 0.32 3.36
CA ASP A 340 -8.71 -0.36 3.18
C ASP A 340 -9.65 -0.07 4.35
N ARG A 341 -10.85 0.38 4.02
CA ARG A 341 -11.89 0.84 4.97
C ARG A 341 -11.52 2.01 5.88
N GLU A 342 -10.42 2.71 5.60
CA GLU A 342 -10.00 3.90 6.36
C GLU A 342 -10.20 5.20 5.56
N GLY A 343 -10.30 5.09 4.24
CA GLY A 343 -10.59 6.21 3.36
C GLY A 343 -10.57 5.78 1.90
N ALA A 344 -9.72 6.42 1.11
CA ALA A 344 -9.48 5.98 -0.26
C ALA A 344 -8.27 5.02 -0.32
N SER A 345 -8.34 3.97 -1.14
CA SER A 345 -7.27 2.97 -1.24
C SER A 345 -7.27 2.28 -2.59
N TYR A 346 -6.25 1.49 -2.87
CA TYR A 346 -6.10 0.76 -4.12
C TYR A 346 -6.52 -0.71 -4.02
N THR A 347 -7.08 -1.23 -5.12
CA THR A 347 -7.09 -2.69 -5.42
C THR A 347 -6.12 -2.98 -6.57
N THR A 348 -6.14 -4.20 -7.13
CA THR A 348 -5.29 -4.60 -8.25
C THR A 348 -5.40 -3.71 -9.50
N ALA A 349 -6.59 -3.18 -9.80
CA ALA A 349 -6.84 -2.39 -11.02
C ALA A 349 -7.96 -1.34 -10.86
N SER A 350 -8.26 -0.99 -9.61
CA SER A 350 -9.33 -0.05 -9.28
C SER A 350 -8.96 0.75 -8.04
N TYR A 351 -9.71 1.81 -7.82
CA TYR A 351 -9.57 2.68 -6.67
C TYR A 351 -10.84 2.62 -5.83
N LEU A 352 -10.70 2.32 -4.55
CA LEU A 352 -11.81 2.25 -3.62
C LEU A 352 -11.90 3.54 -2.84
N VAL A 353 -13.12 4.01 -2.64
CA VAL A 353 -13.39 5.02 -1.61
C VAL A 353 -14.39 4.43 -0.64
N TYR A 354 -13.93 4.19 0.58
CA TYR A 354 -14.77 3.70 1.66
C TYR A 354 -15.52 4.84 2.32
N SER A 355 -16.81 4.65 2.60
CA SER A 355 -17.54 5.58 3.44
C SER A 355 -18.36 4.85 4.50
N GLY A 356 -18.02 5.11 5.77
CA GLY A 356 -18.69 4.57 6.95
C GLY A 356 -20.06 5.18 7.22
N ILE A 357 -20.81 4.63 8.19
CA ILE A 357 -22.08 5.22 8.65
C ILE A 357 -21.82 6.61 9.23
N SER A 358 -22.69 7.57 8.93
CA SER A 358 -22.63 8.91 9.50
C SER A 358 -24.01 9.42 9.91
N SER A 359 -24.06 10.17 11.01
CA SER A 359 -25.27 10.87 11.45
C SER A 359 -25.52 12.19 10.72
N VAL A 360 -24.62 12.56 9.79
CA VAL A 360 -24.71 13.76 8.96
C VAL A 360 -24.30 13.43 7.52
N ARG A 361 -24.76 14.23 6.56
CA ARG A 361 -24.30 14.08 5.18
C ARG A 361 -22.81 14.46 5.07
N THR A 362 -21.99 13.48 4.70
CA THR A 362 -20.54 13.63 4.61
C THR A 362 -19.99 12.85 3.42
N TYR A 363 -18.77 13.19 3.02
CA TYR A 363 -18.03 12.50 1.99
C TYR A 363 -16.61 12.16 2.47
N VAL A 364 -16.17 10.98 2.07
CA VAL A 364 -14.77 10.58 1.99
C VAL A 364 -14.34 10.82 0.55
N ILE A 365 -13.14 11.34 0.36
CA ILE A 365 -12.60 11.63 -0.97
C ILE A 365 -11.20 11.04 -1.10
N GLY A 366 -10.89 10.50 -2.27
CA GLY A 366 -9.53 10.22 -2.68
C GLY A 366 -9.13 11.12 -3.85
N TYR A 367 -7.90 11.62 -3.86
CA TYR A 367 -7.45 12.62 -4.84
C TYR A 367 -6.00 12.36 -5.28
N PRO A 368 -5.56 12.90 -6.44
CA PRO A 368 -4.27 12.58 -7.03
C PRO A 368 -3.11 13.34 -6.37
N ALA A 369 -2.86 13.11 -5.08
CA ALA A 369 -1.87 13.84 -4.26
C ALA A 369 -0.42 13.77 -4.79
N HIS A 370 -0.11 12.81 -5.65
CA HIS A 370 1.22 12.57 -6.18
C HIS A 370 1.31 12.77 -7.71
N VAL A 371 0.25 13.28 -8.35
CA VAL A 371 0.26 13.59 -9.78
C VAL A 371 0.50 15.08 -9.98
N ALA A 372 1.75 15.45 -10.29
CA ALA A 372 2.19 16.85 -10.38
C ALA A 372 1.41 17.72 -11.39
N GLN A 373 0.80 17.14 -12.42
CA GLN A 373 0.00 17.89 -13.40
C GLN A 373 -1.46 18.13 -12.95
N LEU A 374 -1.89 17.53 -11.85
CA LEU A 374 -3.24 17.63 -11.30
C LEU A 374 -3.27 18.25 -9.90
N TYR A 375 -2.20 18.04 -9.12
CA TYR A 375 -2.08 18.53 -7.76
C TYR A 375 -1.11 19.72 -7.67
N PRO A 376 -1.44 20.78 -6.90
CA PRO A 376 -2.68 20.96 -6.13
C PRO A 376 -3.87 21.46 -6.96
N LYS A 377 -3.63 21.87 -8.21
CA LYS A 377 -4.61 22.57 -9.05
C LYS A 377 -4.69 21.94 -10.44
N ALA A 378 -5.85 21.38 -10.77
CA ALA A 378 -6.18 20.90 -12.11
C ALA A 378 -6.52 22.09 -13.05
N PRO A 379 -6.56 21.89 -14.38
CA PRO A 379 -7.02 22.92 -15.31
C PRO A 379 -8.41 23.46 -14.98
N SER A 380 -8.67 24.72 -15.33
CA SER A 380 -9.93 25.42 -15.08
C SER A 380 -11.08 24.97 -16.00
N ASP A 381 -10.75 24.34 -17.12
CA ASP A 381 -11.65 23.75 -18.12
C ASP A 381 -11.53 22.23 -18.08
N LEU A 382 -12.20 21.61 -17.10
CA LEU A 382 -12.01 20.20 -16.79
C LEU A 382 -13.23 19.37 -17.15
N GLY A 383 -13.00 18.34 -17.96
CA GLY A 383 -13.88 17.19 -18.13
C GLY A 383 -13.34 15.99 -17.34
N ILE A 384 -14.23 15.26 -16.65
CA ILE A 384 -13.91 14.04 -15.90
C ILE A 384 -14.81 12.92 -16.40
N GLU A 385 -14.21 11.82 -16.86
CA GLU A 385 -14.89 10.57 -17.17
C GLU A 385 -14.35 9.45 -16.28
N VAL A 386 -15.22 8.65 -15.66
CA VAL A 386 -14.81 7.52 -14.82
C VAL A 386 -15.91 6.49 -14.72
N TRP A 387 -15.53 5.22 -14.63
CA TRP A 387 -16.45 4.14 -14.26
C TRP A 387 -16.50 3.99 -12.75
N ALA A 388 -17.70 3.98 -12.20
CA ALA A 388 -17.94 3.67 -10.79
C ALA A 388 -18.87 2.47 -10.67
N ARG A 389 -18.46 1.48 -9.87
CA ARG A 389 -19.22 0.29 -9.54
C ARG A 389 -19.69 0.40 -8.09
N HIS A 390 -20.96 0.07 -7.90
CA HIS A 390 -21.64 0.10 -6.62
C HIS A 390 -22.38 -1.22 -6.41
N ASP A 391 -22.21 -1.79 -5.21
CA ASP A 391 -22.79 -3.09 -4.86
C ASP A 391 -24.27 -2.97 -4.51
N ALA A 392 -25.02 -4.05 -4.72
CA ALA A 392 -26.48 -4.06 -4.60
C ALA A 392 -27.01 -3.71 -3.20
N ASP A 393 -26.19 -3.96 -2.18
CA ASP A 393 -26.56 -3.81 -0.77
C ASP A 393 -26.05 -2.49 -0.16
N SER A 394 -25.42 -1.63 -0.98
CA SER A 394 -24.85 -0.38 -0.52
C SER A 394 -25.85 0.76 -0.64
N ASP A 395 -25.94 1.55 0.42
CA ASP A 395 -26.74 2.77 0.49
C ASP A 395 -25.85 4.03 0.37
N ASN A 396 -24.58 3.86 0.03
CA ASN A 396 -23.64 4.97 -0.10
C ASN A 396 -23.95 5.82 -1.33
N GLY A 397 -23.78 7.12 -1.17
CA GLY A 397 -23.66 8.02 -2.31
C GLY A 397 -22.29 7.88 -2.95
N TYR A 398 -22.16 8.20 -4.23
CA TYR A 398 -20.86 8.16 -4.89
C TYR A 398 -20.77 9.01 -6.13
N GLY A 399 -19.54 9.37 -6.49
CA GLY A 399 -19.27 10.04 -7.76
C GLY A 399 -17.94 10.77 -7.76
N VAL A 400 -17.92 11.94 -8.40
CA VAL A 400 -16.70 12.69 -8.68
C VAL A 400 -16.79 14.11 -8.13
N VAL A 401 -15.63 14.69 -7.86
CA VAL A 401 -15.50 16.05 -7.33
C VAL A 401 -14.60 16.86 -8.25
N CYS A 402 -15.10 18.01 -8.68
CA CYS A 402 -14.31 19.02 -9.36
C CYS A 402 -13.91 20.14 -8.41
N HIS A 403 -12.77 20.77 -8.69
CA HIS A 403 -12.13 21.78 -7.84
C HIS A 403 -12.06 21.30 -6.39
N ALA A 404 -11.65 20.04 -6.21
CA ALA A 404 -11.54 19.40 -4.91
C ALA A 404 -10.36 19.98 -4.13
N HIS A 405 -10.58 20.24 -2.84
CA HIS A 405 -9.58 20.74 -1.90
C HIS A 405 -9.41 19.80 -0.71
N ALA A 406 -8.31 19.96 0.03
CA ALA A 406 -8.01 19.16 1.21
C ALA A 406 -9.05 19.31 2.35
N ASP A 407 -9.75 20.45 2.42
CA ASP A 407 -10.85 20.69 3.38
C ASP A 407 -12.20 20.10 2.93
N LYS A 408 -12.19 19.33 1.84
CA LYS A 408 -13.36 18.75 1.16
C LYS A 408 -14.30 19.78 0.55
N SER A 409 -13.86 21.03 0.34
CA SER A 409 -14.59 21.95 -0.53
C SER A 409 -14.43 21.53 -2.00
N GLY A 410 -15.47 21.79 -2.79
CA GLY A 410 -15.55 21.30 -4.17
C GLY A 410 -16.98 21.32 -4.72
N TYR A 411 -17.09 21.00 -6.01
CA TYR A 411 -18.34 20.68 -6.69
C TYR A 411 -18.46 19.16 -6.86
N TYR A 412 -19.49 18.59 -6.23
CA TYR A 412 -19.73 17.16 -6.14
C TYR A 412 -20.83 16.76 -7.12
N PHE A 413 -20.56 15.75 -7.93
CA PHE A 413 -21.48 15.15 -8.87
C PHE A 413 -21.72 13.72 -8.43
N THR A 414 -22.86 13.47 -7.78
CA THR A 414 -23.06 12.24 -7.02
C THR A 414 -24.38 11.57 -7.34
N VAL A 415 -24.37 10.24 -7.30
CA VAL A 415 -25.56 9.38 -7.37
C VAL A 415 -25.86 8.87 -5.97
N TRP A 416 -27.14 8.87 -5.61
CA TRP A 416 -27.70 8.40 -4.34
C TRP A 416 -29.01 7.66 -4.65
N GLY A 417 -28.99 6.33 -4.62
CA GLY A 417 -30.14 5.51 -5.01
C GLY A 417 -30.59 5.80 -6.45
N ASP A 418 -31.84 6.26 -6.63
CA ASP A 418 -32.40 6.68 -7.93
C ASP A 418 -32.25 8.18 -8.24
N SER A 419 -31.41 8.87 -7.48
CA SER A 419 -31.21 10.31 -7.62
C SER A 419 -29.77 10.66 -7.94
N ALA A 420 -29.58 11.72 -8.70
CA ALA A 420 -28.29 12.31 -8.99
C ALA A 420 -28.33 13.78 -8.59
N SER A 421 -27.26 14.29 -8.00
CA SER A 421 -27.17 15.68 -7.56
C SER A 421 -25.86 16.35 -7.95
N ILE A 422 -25.96 17.65 -8.21
CA ILE A 422 -24.82 18.57 -8.25
C ILE A 422 -24.85 19.37 -6.95
N GLU A 423 -23.82 19.23 -6.14
CA GLU A 423 -23.70 19.91 -4.85
C GLU A 423 -22.42 20.72 -4.75
N LYS A 424 -22.45 21.78 -3.96
CA LYS A 424 -21.27 22.58 -3.61
C LYS A 424 -21.02 22.53 -2.12
N LYS A 425 -19.77 22.30 -1.74
CA LYS A 425 -19.25 22.64 -0.42
C LYS A 425 -18.26 23.79 -0.55
N ALA A 426 -18.62 24.93 0.00
CA ALA A 426 -17.78 26.13 0.01
C ALA A 426 -16.61 25.99 1.01
N PRO A 427 -15.42 26.58 0.73
CA PRO A 427 -14.29 26.57 1.64
C PRO A 427 -14.67 27.09 3.04
N GLY A 428 -14.24 26.38 4.08
CA GLY A 428 -14.52 26.73 5.47
C GLY A 428 -16.01 26.65 5.89
N LYS A 429 -16.90 26.11 5.04
CA LYS A 429 -18.30 25.86 5.41
C LYS A 429 -18.52 24.38 5.72
N GLN A 430 -19.32 24.12 6.75
CA GLN A 430 -19.77 22.76 7.12
C GLN A 430 -20.98 22.30 6.30
N GLY A 431 -21.80 23.23 5.80
CA GLY A 431 -23.03 22.94 5.08
C GLY A 431 -22.85 22.75 3.57
N TRP A 432 -23.74 21.95 3.00
CA TRP A 432 -23.83 21.67 1.56
C TRP A 432 -24.86 22.58 0.91
N THR A 433 -24.58 23.01 -0.32
CA THR A 433 -25.54 23.71 -1.19
C THR A 433 -25.88 22.81 -2.36
N THR A 434 -27.12 22.35 -2.44
CA THR A 434 -27.60 21.61 -3.62
C THR A 434 -27.89 22.58 -4.75
N LEU A 435 -27.24 22.38 -5.89
CA LEU A 435 -27.37 23.21 -7.08
C LEU A 435 -28.37 22.62 -8.09
N ALA A 436 -28.40 21.29 -8.18
CA ALA A 436 -29.35 20.53 -8.99
C ALA A 436 -29.60 19.15 -8.40
N THR A 437 -30.80 18.62 -8.60
CA THR A 437 -31.19 17.25 -8.26
C THR A 437 -32.08 16.68 -9.35
N VAL A 438 -31.69 15.53 -9.89
CA VAL A 438 -32.47 14.73 -10.85
C VAL A 438 -32.90 13.45 -10.13
N ARG A 439 -34.17 13.06 -10.27
CA ARG A 439 -34.72 11.84 -9.66
C ARG A 439 -35.38 10.97 -10.72
N HIS A 440 -35.36 9.67 -10.52
CA HIS A 440 -36.04 8.68 -11.38
C HIS A 440 -35.59 8.74 -12.85
N SER A 441 -34.34 9.15 -13.11
CA SER A 441 -33.80 9.11 -14.46
C SER A 441 -33.48 7.65 -14.83
N PRO A 442 -33.91 7.15 -16.00
CA PRO A 442 -33.59 5.79 -16.45
C PRO A 442 -32.09 5.60 -16.72
N ALA A 443 -31.33 6.69 -16.81
CA ALA A 443 -29.88 6.63 -16.95
C ALA A 443 -29.17 6.21 -15.65
N ILE A 444 -29.82 6.30 -14.49
CA ILE A 444 -29.23 5.91 -13.21
C ILE A 444 -29.41 4.40 -13.01
N ARG A 445 -28.29 3.67 -13.00
CA ARG A 445 -28.30 2.27 -12.59
C ARG A 445 -28.11 2.21 -11.08
N GLN A 446 -29.12 1.76 -10.35
CA GLN A 446 -29.05 1.65 -8.89
C GLN A 446 -28.07 0.56 -8.41
N VAL A 447 -27.76 -0.42 -9.27
CA VAL A 447 -26.86 -1.52 -8.97
C VAL A 447 -25.90 -1.73 -10.14
N GLY A 448 -24.64 -2.02 -9.85
CA GLY A 448 -23.62 -2.32 -10.86
C GLY A 448 -22.84 -1.07 -11.25
N GLN A 449 -22.55 -0.92 -12.55
CA GLN A 449 -21.65 0.12 -13.05
C GLN A 449 -22.39 1.29 -13.69
N ASN A 450 -22.00 2.51 -13.27
CA ASN A 450 -22.34 3.75 -13.93
C ASN A 450 -21.09 4.42 -14.51
N HIS A 451 -21.21 4.95 -15.73
CA HIS A 451 -20.21 5.80 -16.34
C HIS A 451 -20.54 7.27 -16.07
N PHE A 452 -19.67 7.95 -15.32
CA PHE A 452 -19.77 9.37 -15.06
C PHE A 452 -19.07 10.13 -16.18
N ALA A 453 -19.70 11.19 -16.66
CA ALA A 453 -19.08 12.18 -17.54
C ALA A 453 -19.52 13.57 -17.07
N VAL A 454 -18.62 14.31 -16.45
CA VAL A 454 -18.90 15.63 -15.89
C VAL A 454 -17.97 16.68 -16.47
N SER A 455 -18.43 17.92 -16.53
CA SER A 455 -17.59 19.06 -16.87
C SER A 455 -17.74 20.19 -15.86
N CYS A 456 -16.63 20.86 -15.58
CA CYS A 456 -16.57 22.07 -14.78
C CYS A 456 -15.65 23.07 -15.48
N ALA A 457 -16.21 24.25 -15.78
CA ALA A 457 -15.50 25.31 -16.47
C ALA A 457 -15.63 26.63 -15.70
N ASP A 458 -14.50 27.15 -15.24
CA ASP A 458 -14.43 28.49 -14.65
C ASP A 458 -14.68 29.54 -15.75
N ALA A 459 -15.54 30.50 -15.47
CA ALA A 459 -15.67 31.66 -16.35
C ALA A 459 -14.37 32.50 -16.32
N PRO A 460 -13.90 33.04 -17.47
CA PRO A 460 -12.67 33.84 -17.52
C PRO A 460 -12.67 35.07 -16.61
N ASP A 461 -13.84 35.57 -16.23
CA ASP A 461 -14.01 36.69 -15.31
C ASP A 461 -14.01 36.28 -13.82
N GLY A 462 -13.93 34.98 -13.53
CA GLY A 462 -13.98 34.40 -12.19
C GLY A 462 -15.33 34.55 -11.48
N ARG A 463 -16.42 34.89 -12.20
CA ARG A 463 -17.73 35.19 -11.61
C ARG A 463 -18.71 34.03 -11.64
N SER A 464 -18.37 32.94 -12.32
CA SER A 464 -19.23 31.76 -12.35
C SER A 464 -18.47 30.48 -12.68
N VAL A 465 -19.04 29.35 -12.31
CA VAL A 465 -18.56 28.02 -12.73
C VAL A 465 -19.71 27.30 -13.45
N ALA A 466 -19.47 26.87 -14.69
CA ALA A 466 -20.42 26.09 -15.47
C ALA A 466 -20.19 24.60 -15.21
N LEU A 467 -21.25 23.88 -14.83
CA LEU A 467 -21.24 22.49 -14.38
C LEU A 467 -22.19 21.69 -15.27
N ALA A 468 -21.76 20.54 -15.79
CA ALA A 468 -22.65 19.62 -16.49
C ALA A 468 -22.45 18.20 -15.96
N PHE A 469 -23.54 17.46 -15.82
CA PHE A 469 -23.53 16.09 -15.31
C PHE A 469 -24.21 15.16 -16.30
N SER A 470 -23.45 14.26 -16.91
CA SER A 470 -23.96 13.13 -17.67
C SER A 470 -23.66 11.81 -16.95
N LEU A 471 -24.59 10.87 -17.07
CA LEU A 471 -24.45 9.52 -16.54
C LEU A 471 -24.87 8.53 -17.62
N ASN A 472 -24.06 7.49 -17.86
CA ASN A 472 -24.32 6.48 -18.89
C ASN A 472 -24.69 7.10 -20.25
N SER A 473 -23.89 8.10 -20.66
CA SER A 473 -24.07 8.86 -21.92
C SER A 473 -25.35 9.70 -22.02
N THR A 474 -26.10 9.86 -20.93
CA THR A 474 -27.29 10.72 -20.86
C THR A 474 -26.99 11.97 -20.05
N LEU A 475 -27.19 13.16 -20.62
CA LEU A 475 -27.10 14.42 -19.89
C LEU A 475 -28.25 14.48 -18.86
N LEU A 476 -27.89 14.57 -17.58
CA LEU A 476 -28.84 14.68 -16.47
C LEU A 476 -29.20 16.14 -16.21
N ASP A 477 -28.19 17.02 -16.08
CA ASP A 477 -28.42 18.44 -15.80
C ASP A 477 -27.21 19.32 -16.18
N THR A 478 -27.43 20.62 -16.29
CA THR A 478 -26.41 21.67 -16.45
C THR A 478 -26.75 22.87 -15.59
N VAL A 479 -25.79 23.32 -14.76
CA VAL A 479 -25.96 24.44 -13.83
C VAL A 479 -24.82 25.44 -13.99
N THR A 480 -25.12 26.74 -13.86
CA THR A 480 -24.09 27.78 -13.73
C THR A 480 -24.16 28.37 -12.32
N ASP A 481 -23.17 28.06 -11.48
CA ASP A 481 -23.07 28.63 -10.14
C ASP A 481 -22.51 30.05 -10.22
N ARG A 482 -23.26 31.02 -9.68
CA ARG A 482 -22.88 32.44 -9.57
C ARG A 482 -22.87 32.93 -8.13
N THR A 483 -23.13 32.03 -7.17
CA THR A 483 -23.39 32.39 -5.78
C THR A 483 -22.12 32.21 -4.96
N GLY A 484 -21.53 33.31 -4.50
CA GLY A 484 -20.30 33.27 -3.71
C GLY A 484 -20.43 32.57 -2.35
N PRO A 485 -19.33 32.02 -1.81
CA PRO A 485 -18.03 31.87 -2.47
C PRO A 485 -18.08 30.73 -3.52
N LEU A 486 -17.45 30.97 -4.67
CA LEU A 486 -17.24 29.96 -5.71
C LEU A 486 -16.04 29.08 -5.34
N VAL A 487 -16.07 27.82 -5.75
CA VAL A 487 -14.93 26.90 -5.54
C VAL A 487 -14.10 26.85 -6.81
N THR A 488 -13.03 27.61 -6.84
CA THR A 488 -12.09 27.61 -7.97
C THR A 488 -10.75 27.03 -7.50
N GLU A 489 -9.85 26.75 -8.44
CA GLU A 489 -8.44 26.42 -8.16
C GLU A 489 -8.14 25.10 -7.41
N GLY A 490 -9.05 24.13 -7.39
CA GLY A 490 -8.80 22.80 -6.80
C GLY A 490 -8.32 21.73 -7.80
N THR A 491 -8.17 20.51 -7.31
CA THR A 491 -7.85 19.32 -8.11
C THR A 491 -9.12 18.53 -8.48
N VAL A 492 -8.98 17.24 -8.76
CA VAL A 492 -10.07 16.28 -8.93
C VAL A 492 -10.12 15.31 -7.76
N ALA A 493 -11.28 14.79 -7.43
CA ALA A 493 -11.37 13.70 -6.47
C ALA A 493 -12.47 12.70 -6.85
N LEU A 494 -12.34 11.48 -6.33
CA LEU A 494 -13.37 10.46 -6.33
C LEU A 494 -13.98 10.40 -4.94
N ALA A 495 -15.30 10.25 -4.85
CA ALA A 495 -16.02 10.40 -3.59
C ALA A 495 -16.97 9.24 -3.32
N ALA A 496 -16.96 8.80 -2.07
CA ALA A 496 -18.04 8.01 -1.48
C ALA A 496 -18.67 8.84 -0.34
N GLY A 497 -19.99 8.80 -0.25
CA GLY A 497 -20.78 9.58 0.66
C GLY A 497 -21.62 8.71 1.57
N SER A 498 -21.90 9.24 2.76
CA SER A 498 -22.88 8.68 3.69
C SER A 498 -23.75 9.79 4.25
N ASP A 499 -24.98 9.43 4.59
CA ASP A 499 -25.93 10.30 5.28
C ASP A 499 -26.68 9.50 6.36
N PRO A 500 -27.62 10.11 7.12
CA PRO A 500 -28.36 9.40 8.17
C PRO A 500 -29.18 8.18 7.70
N SER A 501 -29.40 8.03 6.39
CA SER A 501 -30.11 6.89 5.81
C SER A 501 -29.19 5.73 5.44
N THR A 502 -27.87 5.97 5.32
CA THR A 502 -26.88 4.94 4.99
C THR A 502 -26.76 3.91 6.11
N ARG A 503 -27.12 2.65 5.84
CA ARG A 503 -27.07 1.57 6.84
C ARG A 503 -25.87 0.64 6.70
N THR A 504 -25.41 0.47 5.48
CA THR A 504 -24.30 -0.45 5.15
C THR A 504 -23.08 0.38 4.78
N PRO A 505 -22.01 0.39 5.58
CA PRO A 505 -20.71 0.89 5.14
C PRO A 505 -20.21 0.09 3.95
N ASP A 506 -19.76 0.76 2.90
CA ASP A 506 -19.20 0.05 1.75
C ASP A 506 -18.11 0.83 1.01
N ASN A 507 -17.39 0.10 0.17
CA ASN A 507 -16.44 0.63 -0.79
C ASN A 507 -17.15 0.89 -2.11
N VAL A 508 -16.95 2.09 -2.65
CA VAL A 508 -17.27 2.37 -4.04
C VAL A 508 -16.01 2.16 -4.86
N GLU A 509 -16.13 1.34 -5.91
CA GLU A 509 -15.01 1.02 -6.79
C GLU A 509 -15.01 1.91 -8.03
N PHE A 510 -13.88 2.57 -8.29
CA PHE A 510 -13.66 3.41 -9.45
C PHE A 510 -12.60 2.81 -10.36
N SER A 511 -12.79 2.91 -11.67
CA SER A 511 -11.85 2.41 -12.67
C SER A 511 -11.83 3.28 -13.92
N SER A 512 -10.72 3.23 -14.67
CA SER A 512 -10.59 3.91 -15.97
C SER A 512 -10.99 5.40 -15.93
N LEU A 513 -10.29 6.19 -15.11
CA LEU A 513 -10.49 7.64 -15.04
C LEU A 513 -9.77 8.32 -16.20
N ALA A 514 -10.47 9.19 -16.92
CA ALA A 514 -9.91 10.05 -17.95
C ALA A 514 -10.25 11.52 -17.66
N LEU A 515 -9.25 12.39 -17.76
CA LEU A 515 -9.42 13.83 -17.64
C LEU A 515 -9.20 14.49 -19.00
N LYS A 516 -10.13 15.35 -19.38
CA LYS A 516 -10.21 15.96 -20.71
C LYS A 516 -10.30 17.47 -20.61
N ARG A 517 -9.85 18.18 -21.64
CA ARG A 517 -10.30 19.55 -21.88
C ARG A 517 -11.56 19.47 -22.75
N PRO A 518 -12.69 20.03 -22.28
CA PRO A 518 -13.99 19.93 -22.96
C PRO A 518 -14.05 20.67 -24.30
#